data_AF-A0A261A249-F1
#
_entry.id   AF-A0A261A249-F1
#
_cell.length_a   1.000
_cell.length_b   1.000
_cell.length_c   1.000
_cell.angle_alpha   90.00
_cell.angle_beta   90.00
_cell.angle_gamma   90.00
#
_symmetry.space_group_name_H-M   'P 1'
#
loop_
_entity.id
_entity.type
_entity.pdbx_description
1 polymer ?
#
loop_
_entity_poly.entity_id
_entity_poly.type
_entity_poly.pdbx_seq_one_letter_code
_entity_poly.pdbx_strand_id
1 'polypeptide(L)'
;VQRYKYTKSLHEATKQLNTIIFGGRQDVIQVRDFAMPRCSMLRLPVGFKIRIKRIDNNTYDISSRYNGMLSMIDSSSFPLDKINIHSIIDAGHSANDFSLPAIRSAKIIEPVLLPLLRTAPNQTVIVTYSDVSFPAHDYFAFAQSWLNENRPVGTCYLFPIWFWMEETVRELLKLIKTRIENTKRTKRRVTVDMGHSNRLEVYYVPAKTHRDPELRRNGYKWVLTMRVVRVR
;
A
#
# COMPACT_ATOMS: atom_id res chain seq x y z
N VAL A 1 9.58 28.36 -31.43
CA VAL A 1 10.39 27.21 -30.94
C VAL A 1 11.84 27.64 -30.85
N GLN A 2 12.38 27.77 -29.63
CA GLN A 2 13.79 28.14 -29.43
C GLN A 2 14.66 26.88 -29.59
N ARG A 3 15.61 26.87 -30.52
CA ARG A 3 16.48 25.71 -30.82
C ARG A 3 17.88 25.97 -30.28
N TYR A 4 18.35 25.13 -29.36
CA TYR A 4 19.71 25.20 -28.81
C TYR A 4 20.64 24.23 -29.55
N LYS A 5 21.86 24.67 -29.87
CA LYS A 5 22.92 23.79 -30.39
C LYS A 5 23.32 22.81 -29.29
N TYR A 6 23.14 21.51 -29.51
CA TYR A 6 23.44 20.48 -28.52
C TYR A 6 24.96 20.29 -28.42
N THR A 7 25.59 21.01 -27.49
CA THR A 7 27.05 20.95 -27.23
C THR A 7 27.40 20.36 -25.86
N LYS A 8 26.39 19.97 -25.08
CA LYS A 8 26.52 19.48 -23.70
C LYS A 8 26.13 18.02 -23.61
N SER A 9 26.63 17.32 -22.60
CA SER A 9 26.13 15.99 -22.30
C SER A 9 24.68 16.07 -21.79
N LEU A 10 23.94 14.96 -21.91
CA LEU A 10 22.56 14.89 -21.43
C LEU A 10 22.47 15.21 -19.93
N HIS A 11 23.44 14.77 -19.13
CA HIS A 11 23.44 15.01 -17.69
C HIS A 11 23.67 16.49 -17.33
N GLU A 12 24.48 17.21 -18.11
CA GLU A 12 24.70 18.65 -17.94
C GLU A 12 23.46 19.44 -18.34
N ALA A 13 22.82 19.06 -19.44
CA ALA A 13 21.57 19.64 -19.88
C ALA A 13 20.46 19.46 -18.82
N THR A 14 20.30 18.25 -18.27
CA THR A 14 19.33 17.97 -17.19
C THR A 14 19.62 18.79 -15.94
N LYS A 15 20.88 18.86 -15.49
CA LYS A 15 21.27 19.65 -14.31
C LYS A 15 21.00 21.14 -14.52
N GLN A 16 21.31 21.66 -15.72
CA GLN A 16 21.05 23.06 -16.05
C GLN A 16 19.55 23.35 -16.06
N LEU A 17 18.75 22.48 -16.69
CA LEU A 17 17.30 22.63 -16.74
C LEU A 17 16.68 22.61 -15.34
N ASN A 18 17.06 21.65 -14.49
CA ASN A 18 16.56 21.59 -13.12
C ASN A 18 16.98 22.80 -12.28
N THR A 19 18.19 23.34 -12.50
CA THR A 19 18.64 24.58 -11.86
C THR A 19 17.79 25.77 -12.30
N ILE A 20 17.39 25.85 -13.58
CA ILE A 20 16.53 26.93 -14.08
C ILE A 20 15.11 26.82 -13.49
N ILE A 21 14.56 25.61 -13.41
CA ILE A 21 13.17 25.40 -12.98
C ILE A 21 13.02 25.48 -11.45
N PHE A 22 13.99 24.93 -10.72
CA PHE A 22 13.87 24.74 -9.27
C PHE A 22 14.93 25.47 -8.44
N GLY A 23 15.98 26.01 -9.08
CA GLY A 23 17.04 26.71 -8.38
C GLY A 23 16.55 28.03 -7.77
N GLY A 24 17.13 28.40 -6.63
CA GLY A 24 16.83 29.67 -5.93
C GLY A 24 15.48 29.71 -5.20
N ARG A 25 14.65 28.66 -5.28
CA ARG A 25 13.39 28.58 -4.54
C ARG A 25 13.67 28.45 -3.04
N GLN A 26 13.09 29.35 -2.25
CA GLN A 26 13.14 29.30 -0.79
C GLN A 26 11.98 28.46 -0.22
N ASP A 27 10.84 28.47 -0.91
CA ASP A 27 9.65 27.75 -0.47
C ASP A 27 9.65 26.28 -0.92
N VAL A 28 9.17 25.42 -0.01
CA VAL A 28 8.94 24.01 -0.27
C VAL A 28 7.81 23.85 -1.29
N ILE A 29 8.05 23.07 -2.35
CA ILE A 29 7.05 22.80 -3.38
C ILE A 29 6.00 21.85 -2.81
N GLN A 30 4.73 22.25 -2.86
CA GLN A 30 3.62 21.39 -2.42
C GLN A 30 3.11 20.53 -3.57
N VAL A 31 3.15 19.21 -3.41
CA VAL A 31 2.67 18.24 -4.39
C VAL A 31 1.80 17.23 -3.67
N ARG A 32 0.59 16.95 -4.14
CA ARG A 32 -0.27 15.97 -3.45
C ARG A 32 0.26 14.54 -3.63
N ASP A 33 0.50 14.16 -4.88
CA ASP A 33 0.84 12.81 -5.30
C ASP A 33 2.21 12.85 -6.01
N PHE A 34 3.19 12.13 -5.47
CA PHE A 34 4.55 12.06 -6.01
C PHE A 34 4.80 10.69 -6.63
N ALA A 35 4.95 10.66 -7.95
CA ALA A 35 5.35 9.46 -8.66
C ALA A 35 6.87 9.31 -8.62
N MET A 36 7.35 8.19 -8.10
CA MET A 36 8.79 7.92 -8.05
C MET A 36 9.35 7.81 -9.48
N PRO A 37 10.33 8.66 -9.85
CA PRO A 37 10.93 8.58 -11.17
C PRO A 37 11.80 7.33 -11.30
N ARG A 38 11.73 6.68 -12.46
CA ARG A 38 12.51 5.46 -12.78
C ARG A 38 14.02 5.72 -12.89
N CYS A 39 14.45 6.96 -13.08
CA CYS A 39 15.85 7.35 -13.24
C CYS A 39 16.60 7.34 -11.90
N SER A 40 17.82 6.83 -11.85
CA SER A 40 18.62 6.71 -10.61
C SER A 40 19.15 8.05 -10.08
N MET A 41 19.25 9.09 -10.92
CA MET A 41 19.80 10.40 -10.52
C MET A 41 18.97 11.55 -11.11
N LEU A 42 18.25 12.26 -10.25
CA LEU A 42 17.40 13.38 -10.64
C LEU A 42 18.16 14.68 -10.84
N ARG A 43 19.40 14.80 -10.31
CA ARG A 43 20.27 15.98 -10.49
C ARG A 43 19.54 17.28 -10.14
N LEU A 44 18.92 17.29 -8.97
CA LEU A 44 18.16 18.41 -8.46
C LEU A 44 19.09 19.45 -7.84
N PRO A 45 18.69 20.73 -7.79
CA PRO A 45 19.47 21.76 -7.12
C PRO A 45 19.65 21.44 -5.64
N VAL A 46 20.73 21.95 -5.05
CA VAL A 46 20.96 21.84 -3.61
C VAL A 46 19.82 22.52 -2.85
N GLY A 47 19.34 21.88 -1.78
CA GLY A 47 18.23 22.39 -0.97
C GLY A 47 16.84 22.12 -1.56
N PHE A 48 16.74 21.42 -2.69
CA PHE A 48 15.43 21.05 -3.27
C PHE A 48 14.60 20.23 -2.27
N LYS A 49 13.41 20.73 -1.93
CA LYS A 49 12.45 20.08 -1.04
C LYS A 49 11.04 20.09 -1.60
N ILE A 50 10.33 18.98 -1.40
CA ILE A 50 8.92 18.82 -1.74
C ILE A 50 8.13 18.37 -0.51
N ARG A 51 6.94 18.95 -0.31
CA ARG A 51 5.96 18.48 0.66
C ARG A 51 4.94 17.62 -0.06
N ILE A 52 4.77 16.39 0.42
CA ILE A 52 3.91 15.41 -0.23
C ILE A 52 2.89 14.78 0.73
N LYS A 53 1.82 14.23 0.16
CA LYS A 53 0.85 13.41 0.92
C LYS A 53 0.86 11.96 0.49
N ARG A 54 1.14 11.68 -0.79
CA ARG A 54 1.11 10.34 -1.36
C ARG A 54 2.33 10.04 -2.19
N ILE A 55 2.79 8.79 -2.12
CA ILE A 55 3.83 8.26 -3.00
C ILE A 55 3.21 7.19 -3.90
N ASP A 56 3.42 7.34 -5.20
CA ASP A 56 3.19 6.31 -6.18
C ASP A 56 4.54 5.71 -6.59
N ASN A 57 4.91 4.58 -5.99
CA ASN A 57 6.19 3.96 -6.26
C ASN A 57 6.11 3.09 -7.53
N ASN A 58 6.38 3.69 -8.68
CA ASN A 58 6.49 2.99 -9.96
C ASN A 58 7.79 2.18 -10.15
N THR A 59 8.50 1.84 -9.07
CA THR A 59 9.77 1.11 -9.09
C THR A 59 9.72 -0.10 -8.15
N TYR A 60 10.44 -1.17 -8.51
CA TYR A 60 10.38 -2.46 -7.81
C TYR A 60 11.32 -2.57 -6.60
N ASP A 61 12.09 -1.52 -6.30
CA ASP A 61 13.07 -1.49 -5.21
C ASP A 61 13.16 -0.06 -4.65
N ILE A 62 12.33 0.23 -3.65
CA ILE A 62 12.36 1.54 -2.99
C ILE A 62 13.55 1.61 -2.03
N SER A 63 14.02 0.49 -1.48
CA SER A 63 15.15 0.44 -0.54
C SER A 63 16.41 1.08 -1.12
N SER A 64 16.79 0.75 -2.36
CA SER A 64 17.98 1.32 -3.00
C SER A 64 17.90 2.83 -3.24
N ARG A 65 16.68 3.39 -3.24
CA ARG A 65 16.41 4.81 -3.53
C ARG A 65 15.94 5.60 -2.31
N TYR A 66 15.77 4.92 -1.18
CA TYR A 66 15.12 5.47 0.00
C TYR A 66 15.80 6.74 0.52
N ASN A 67 17.13 6.72 0.64
CA ASN A 67 17.89 7.87 1.13
C ASN A 67 17.81 9.07 0.17
N GLY A 68 17.90 8.82 -1.14
CA GLY A 68 17.74 9.86 -2.15
C GLY A 68 16.33 10.47 -2.11
N MET A 69 15.31 9.64 -1.95
CA MET A 69 13.92 10.08 -1.80
C MET A 69 13.73 10.93 -0.54
N LEU A 70 14.18 10.44 0.63
CA LEU A 70 14.08 11.17 1.89
C LEU A 70 14.81 12.53 1.83
N SER A 71 15.95 12.60 1.13
CA SER A 71 16.70 13.84 1.00
C SER A 71 15.88 14.97 0.34
N MET A 72 14.92 14.61 -0.51
CA MET A 72 14.09 15.56 -1.24
C MET A 72 12.73 15.83 -0.58
N ILE A 73 12.25 14.92 0.28
CA ILE A 73 10.97 15.09 0.95
C ILE A 73 11.17 15.96 2.20
N ASP A 74 10.27 16.92 2.38
CA ASP A 74 10.19 17.72 3.58
C ASP A 74 9.61 16.89 4.73
N SER A 75 10.18 17.01 5.94
CA SER A 75 9.79 16.20 7.10
C SER A 75 8.33 16.38 7.51
N SER A 76 7.72 17.54 7.21
CA SER A 76 6.29 17.79 7.45
C SER A 76 5.35 16.92 6.60
N SER A 77 5.88 16.17 5.62
CA SER A 77 5.11 15.21 4.81
C SER A 77 4.76 13.92 5.56
N PHE A 78 5.44 13.63 6.68
CA PHE A 78 5.24 12.39 7.43
C PHE A 78 4.29 12.59 8.62
N PRO A 79 3.43 11.61 8.93
CA PRO A 79 3.21 10.36 8.18
C PRO A 79 2.47 10.59 6.85
N LEU A 80 2.82 9.80 5.83
CA LEU A 80 2.16 9.86 4.53
C LEU A 80 0.71 9.37 4.60
N ASP A 81 -0.17 9.96 3.81
CA ASP A 81 -1.57 9.52 3.72
C ASP A 81 -1.69 8.19 2.96
N LYS A 82 -0.86 7.96 1.93
CA LYS A 82 -0.88 6.75 1.11
C LYS A 82 0.48 6.47 0.47
N ILE A 83 0.88 5.21 0.43
CA ILE A 83 2.02 4.74 -0.35
C ILE A 83 1.63 3.50 -1.17
N ASN A 84 1.86 3.56 -2.48
CA ASN A 84 1.79 2.39 -3.35
C ASN A 84 3.16 1.72 -3.36
N ILE A 85 3.21 0.40 -3.19
CA ILE A 85 4.46 -0.39 -3.19
C ILE A 85 4.32 -1.53 -4.20
N HIS A 86 5.01 -1.38 -5.33
CA HIS A 86 5.19 -2.46 -6.28
C HIS A 86 6.42 -3.29 -5.88
N SER A 87 6.20 -4.56 -5.54
CA SER A 87 7.25 -5.52 -5.19
C SER A 87 7.09 -6.76 -6.05
N ILE A 88 8.16 -7.23 -6.70
CA ILE A 88 8.23 -8.52 -7.38
C ILE A 88 8.81 -9.55 -6.38
N ILE A 89 8.29 -10.78 -6.40
CA ILE A 89 8.70 -11.90 -5.53
C ILE A 89 10.13 -12.37 -5.83
N ASP A 90 10.64 -12.11 -7.03
CA ASP A 90 11.94 -12.61 -7.46
C ASP A 90 13.09 -11.87 -6.76
N ALA A 91 13.87 -12.65 -6.01
CA ALA A 91 15.17 -12.32 -5.45
C ALA A 91 15.23 -11.52 -4.14
N GLY A 92 14.36 -11.73 -3.15
CA GLY A 92 14.65 -11.36 -1.74
C GLY A 92 14.93 -9.87 -1.44
N HIS A 93 14.82 -8.98 -2.42
CA HIS A 93 15.15 -7.56 -2.32
C HIS A 93 14.02 -6.75 -1.67
N SER A 94 12.77 -7.22 -1.74
CA SER A 94 11.59 -6.44 -1.34
C SER A 94 11.17 -6.56 0.13
N ALA A 95 11.69 -7.54 0.88
CA ALA A 95 11.36 -7.69 2.30
C ALA A 95 11.81 -6.48 3.13
N ASN A 96 12.88 -5.81 2.70
CA ASN A 96 13.42 -4.63 3.37
C ASN A 96 12.54 -3.38 3.17
N ASP A 97 11.76 -3.29 2.10
CA ASP A 97 10.97 -2.09 1.79
C ASP A 97 9.92 -1.81 2.88
N PHE A 98 9.26 -2.86 3.38
CA PHE A 98 8.25 -2.76 4.44
C PHE A 98 8.83 -2.39 5.81
N SER A 99 10.14 -2.52 6.00
CA SER A 99 10.83 -2.11 7.22
C SER A 99 11.10 -0.60 7.28
N LEU A 100 11.02 0.09 6.13
CA LEU A 100 11.40 1.49 6.00
C LEU A 100 10.46 2.40 6.82
N PRO A 101 10.98 3.34 7.64
CA PRO A 101 10.17 4.17 8.53
C PRO A 101 9.02 4.91 7.85
N ALA A 102 9.25 5.52 6.69
CA ALA A 102 8.21 6.22 5.93
C ALA A 102 7.04 5.30 5.55
N ILE A 103 7.35 4.06 5.14
CA ILE A 103 6.36 3.05 4.76
C ILE A 103 5.59 2.58 6.00
N ARG A 104 6.31 2.23 7.07
CA ARG A 104 5.69 1.81 8.34
C ARG A 104 4.79 2.88 8.95
N SER A 105 5.13 4.15 8.76
CA SER A 105 4.34 5.28 9.28
C SER A 105 3.13 5.65 8.41
N ALA A 106 3.05 5.16 7.16
CA ALA A 106 1.98 5.55 6.25
C ALA A 106 0.59 5.12 6.76
N LYS A 107 -0.45 5.89 6.48
CA LYS A 107 -1.82 5.51 6.89
C LYS A 107 -2.37 4.36 6.05
N ILE A 108 -2.07 4.39 4.75
CA ILE A 108 -2.51 3.41 3.76
C ILE A 108 -1.29 2.89 3.00
N ILE A 109 -1.12 1.57 2.97
CA ILE A 109 -0.18 0.90 2.06
C ILE A 109 -0.98 0.15 1.00
N GLU A 110 -0.51 0.23 -0.25
CA GLU A 110 -0.95 -0.63 -1.35
C GLU A 110 0.14 -1.63 -1.75
N PRO A 111 0.21 -2.81 -1.09
CA PRO A 111 1.22 -3.82 -1.39
C PRO A 111 0.67 -4.93 -2.27
N VAL A 112 1.57 -5.66 -2.92
CA VAL A 112 1.23 -6.75 -3.84
C VAL A 112 1.12 -8.12 -3.14
N LEU A 113 1.62 -8.30 -1.90
CA LEU A 113 1.87 -9.64 -1.32
C LEU A 113 1.38 -9.84 0.12
N LEU A 114 0.70 -10.97 0.40
CA LEU A 114 0.18 -11.36 1.73
C LEU A 114 1.25 -11.62 2.82
N PRO A 115 2.40 -12.27 2.57
CA PRO A 115 3.35 -12.58 3.65
C PRO A 115 3.93 -11.32 4.31
N LEU A 116 4.14 -10.26 3.51
CA LEU A 116 4.66 -8.96 3.96
C LEU A 116 3.63 -8.17 4.77
N LEU A 117 2.34 -8.50 4.64
CA LEU A 117 1.27 -7.85 5.42
C LEU A 117 1.29 -8.19 6.90
N ARG A 118 1.87 -9.34 7.26
CA ARG A 118 1.97 -9.77 8.66
C ARG A 118 2.85 -8.82 9.47
N THR A 119 3.86 -8.20 8.86
CA THR A 119 4.77 -7.30 9.57
C THR A 119 4.36 -5.83 9.49
N ALA A 120 3.35 -5.49 8.69
CA ALA A 120 2.90 -4.12 8.50
C ALA A 120 2.22 -3.59 9.80
N PRO A 121 2.72 -2.49 10.40
CA PRO A 121 2.10 -1.88 11.57
C PRO A 121 0.90 -0.97 11.22
N ASN A 122 0.58 -0.84 9.93
CA ASN A 122 -0.36 0.14 9.41
C ASN A 122 -1.81 -0.20 9.80
N GLN A 123 -2.60 0.84 10.08
CA GLN A 123 -4.02 0.68 10.41
C GLN A 123 -4.86 0.31 9.19
N THR A 124 -4.49 0.75 7.98
CA THR A 124 -5.22 0.36 6.78
C THR A 124 -4.27 -0.07 5.69
N VAL A 125 -4.58 -1.20 5.06
CA VAL A 125 -3.81 -1.75 3.94
C VAL A 125 -4.80 -2.15 2.85
N ILE A 126 -4.55 -1.69 1.63
CA ILE A 126 -5.37 -2.03 0.46
C ILE A 126 -4.50 -2.87 -0.46
N VAL A 127 -4.76 -4.14 -0.61
CA VAL A 127 -3.92 -5.02 -1.45
C VAL A 127 -4.37 -4.88 -2.91
N THR A 128 -3.83 -3.91 -3.64
CA THR A 128 -4.18 -3.72 -5.06
C THR A 128 -3.18 -4.44 -5.97
N TYR A 129 -3.65 -4.97 -7.11
CA TYR A 129 -2.80 -5.58 -8.14
C TYR A 129 -2.00 -6.81 -7.67
N SER A 130 -2.67 -7.78 -7.03
CA SER A 130 -2.12 -9.14 -6.96
C SER A 130 -2.58 -9.92 -8.19
N ASP A 131 -1.68 -10.13 -9.16
CA ASP A 131 -1.83 -11.22 -10.14
C ASP A 131 -1.80 -12.59 -9.45
N VAL A 132 -1.33 -12.59 -8.20
CA VAL A 132 -1.30 -13.74 -7.30
C VAL A 132 -2.65 -13.91 -6.62
N SER A 133 -3.40 -14.93 -7.05
CA SER A 133 -4.57 -15.44 -6.32
C SER A 133 -4.10 -16.27 -5.12
N PHE A 134 -4.59 -15.97 -3.93
CA PHE A 134 -4.32 -16.80 -2.75
C PHE A 134 -5.44 -17.81 -2.50
N PRO A 135 -5.10 -19.06 -2.16
CA PRO A 135 -6.08 -20.06 -1.74
C PRO A 135 -6.72 -19.68 -0.39
N ALA A 136 -7.87 -20.29 -0.10
CA ALA A 136 -8.65 -19.98 1.10
C ALA A 136 -7.87 -20.22 2.42
N HIS A 137 -6.96 -21.19 2.41
CA HIS A 137 -6.13 -21.50 3.58
C HIS A 137 -5.13 -20.40 3.93
N ASP A 138 -4.61 -19.68 2.93
CA ASP A 138 -3.66 -18.58 3.17
C ASP A 138 -4.36 -17.37 3.78
N TYR A 139 -5.54 -17.03 3.26
CA TYR A 139 -6.40 -16.02 3.88
C TYR A 139 -6.83 -16.43 5.30
N PHE A 140 -7.10 -17.71 5.53
CA PHE A 140 -7.45 -18.23 6.85
C PHE A 140 -6.27 -18.11 7.82
N ALA A 141 -5.07 -18.53 7.41
CA ALA A 141 -3.86 -18.42 8.23
C ALA A 141 -3.56 -16.95 8.56
N PHE A 142 -3.81 -16.03 7.61
CA PHE A 142 -3.68 -14.59 7.84
C PHE A 142 -4.71 -14.06 8.84
N ALA A 143 -6.00 -14.41 8.69
CA ALA A 143 -7.03 -14.03 9.65
C ALA A 143 -6.77 -14.62 11.06
N GLN A 144 -6.25 -15.86 11.13
CA GLN A 144 -5.89 -16.52 12.38
C GLN A 144 -4.71 -15.82 13.06
N SER A 145 -3.70 -15.36 12.32
CA SER A 145 -2.58 -14.63 12.92
C SER A 145 -3.03 -13.34 13.59
N TRP A 146 -4.04 -12.65 13.04
CA TRP A 146 -4.59 -11.44 13.66
C TRP A 146 -5.27 -11.70 15.00
N LEU A 147 -5.95 -12.84 15.14
CA LEU A 147 -6.56 -13.26 16.40
C LEU A 147 -5.48 -13.53 17.45
N ASN A 148 -4.40 -14.22 17.05
CA ASN A 148 -3.29 -14.53 17.95
C ASN A 148 -2.49 -13.29 18.37
N GLU A 149 -2.31 -12.34 17.46
CA GLU A 149 -1.55 -11.10 17.69
C GLU A 149 -2.36 -9.99 18.37
N ASN A 150 -3.65 -10.19 18.64
CA ASN A 150 -4.56 -9.16 19.16
C ASN A 150 -4.43 -7.81 18.44
N ARG A 151 -4.56 -7.84 17.11
CA ARG A 151 -4.45 -6.65 16.26
C ARG A 151 -5.31 -5.49 16.79
N PRO A 152 -4.80 -4.24 16.73
CA PRO A 152 -5.49 -3.10 17.31
C PRO A 152 -6.79 -2.77 16.57
N VAL A 153 -7.74 -2.18 17.29
CA VAL A 153 -8.97 -1.65 16.69
C VAL A 153 -8.63 -0.61 15.63
N GLY A 154 -9.33 -0.69 14.50
CA GLY A 154 -9.09 0.18 13.35
C GLY A 154 -8.23 -0.47 12.27
N THR A 155 -7.57 -1.60 12.55
CA THR A 155 -6.90 -2.39 11.52
C THR A 155 -7.90 -2.86 10.45
N CYS A 156 -7.65 -2.53 9.19
CA CYS A 156 -8.55 -2.80 8.07
C CYS A 156 -7.76 -3.17 6.81
N TYR A 157 -8.03 -4.35 6.26
CA TYR A 157 -7.37 -4.86 5.07
C TYR A 157 -8.42 -5.12 3.98
N LEU A 158 -8.16 -4.58 2.80
CA LEU A 158 -9.04 -4.72 1.65
C LEU A 158 -8.33 -5.52 0.55
N PHE A 159 -8.98 -6.58 0.09
CA PHE A 159 -8.52 -7.46 -0.97
C PHE A 159 -9.53 -7.38 -2.12
N PRO A 160 -9.19 -6.75 -3.25
CA PRO A 160 -9.94 -6.87 -4.50
C PRO A 160 -9.84 -8.32 -5.02
N ILE A 161 -10.98 -8.89 -5.37
CA ILE A 161 -11.12 -10.30 -5.74
C ILE A 161 -11.78 -10.41 -7.12
N TRP A 162 -11.16 -11.20 -7.99
CA TRP A 162 -11.67 -11.52 -9.33
C TRP A 162 -12.95 -12.35 -9.28
N PHE A 163 -13.71 -12.37 -10.38
CA PHE A 163 -15.02 -13.04 -10.37
C PHE A 163 -14.95 -14.56 -10.12
N TRP A 164 -13.88 -15.22 -10.57
CA TRP A 164 -13.69 -16.67 -10.43
C TRP A 164 -13.29 -17.10 -9.01
N MET A 165 -12.85 -16.16 -8.17
CA MET A 165 -12.38 -16.43 -6.81
C MET A 165 -13.47 -16.32 -5.74
N GLU A 166 -14.75 -16.12 -6.11
CA GLU A 166 -15.83 -16.03 -5.12
C GLU A 166 -15.93 -17.30 -4.27
N GLU A 167 -15.73 -18.49 -4.85
CA GLU A 167 -15.80 -19.72 -4.07
C GLU A 167 -14.65 -19.83 -3.07
N THR A 168 -13.44 -19.38 -3.42
CA THR A 168 -12.30 -19.28 -2.49
C THR A 168 -12.64 -18.40 -1.28
N VAL A 169 -13.31 -17.26 -1.48
CA VAL A 169 -13.74 -16.40 -0.38
C VAL A 169 -14.86 -17.05 0.45
N ARG A 170 -15.78 -17.79 -0.19
CA ARG A 170 -16.81 -18.54 0.53
C ARG A 170 -16.24 -19.68 1.36
N GLU A 171 -15.22 -20.37 0.83
CA GLU A 171 -14.44 -21.39 1.53
C GLU A 171 -13.70 -20.80 2.72
N LEU A 172 -13.06 -19.64 2.58
CA LEU A 172 -12.47 -18.92 3.70
C LEU A 172 -13.49 -18.70 4.83
N LEU A 173 -14.69 -18.20 4.50
CA LEU A 173 -15.75 -18.01 5.51
C LEU A 173 -16.23 -19.34 6.13
N LYS A 174 -16.17 -20.46 5.39
CA LYS A 174 -16.41 -21.83 5.91
C LYS A 174 -15.31 -22.23 6.89
N LEU A 175 -14.05 -22.09 6.50
CA LEU A 175 -12.89 -22.42 7.34
C LEU A 175 -12.91 -21.64 8.66
N ILE A 176 -13.15 -20.33 8.62
CA ILE A 176 -13.25 -19.51 9.84
C ILE A 176 -14.37 -20.03 10.75
N LYS A 177 -15.56 -20.30 10.20
CA LYS A 177 -16.69 -20.79 11.00
C LYS A 177 -16.45 -22.18 11.60
N THR A 178 -15.77 -23.07 10.88
CA THR A 178 -15.53 -24.45 11.33
C THR A 178 -14.37 -24.55 12.32
N ARG A 179 -13.31 -23.76 12.13
CA ARG A 179 -12.05 -23.90 12.89
C ARG A 179 -11.85 -22.89 14.01
N ILE A 180 -12.67 -21.84 14.07
CA ILE A 180 -12.58 -20.81 15.10
C ILE A 180 -13.89 -20.80 15.90
N GLU A 181 -13.75 -20.89 17.22
CA GLU A 181 -14.84 -20.84 18.18
C GLU A 181 -15.44 -19.42 18.27
N ASN A 182 -16.63 -19.29 18.87
CA ASN A 182 -17.30 -17.98 19.08
C ASN A 182 -17.56 -17.16 17.81
N THR A 183 -17.74 -17.86 16.69
CA THR A 183 -17.99 -17.24 15.39
C THR A 183 -19.47 -17.15 15.05
N LYS A 184 -19.90 -16.00 14.51
CA LYS A 184 -21.22 -15.82 13.89
C LYS A 184 -21.06 -15.68 12.39
N ARG A 185 -21.83 -16.44 11.60
CA ARG A 185 -21.72 -16.44 10.14
C ARG A 185 -23.05 -16.14 9.47
N THR A 186 -22.97 -15.34 8.42
CA THR A 186 -24.01 -15.14 7.40
C THR A 186 -23.47 -15.55 6.02
N LYS A 187 -24.27 -15.40 4.96
CA LYS A 187 -23.87 -15.75 3.59
C LYS A 187 -22.54 -15.12 3.16
N ARG A 188 -22.27 -13.86 3.53
CA ARG A 188 -21.11 -13.08 3.05
C ARG A 188 -20.26 -12.45 4.15
N ARG A 189 -20.50 -12.79 5.40
CA ARG A 189 -19.77 -12.25 6.55
C ARG A 189 -19.61 -13.33 7.61
N VAL A 190 -18.42 -13.40 8.20
CA VAL A 190 -18.17 -14.05 9.49
C VAL A 190 -17.63 -13.01 10.47
N THR A 191 -18.03 -13.12 11.72
CA THR A 191 -17.51 -12.29 12.81
C THR A 191 -16.98 -13.20 13.90
N VAL A 192 -15.79 -12.89 14.40
CA VAL A 192 -15.10 -13.62 15.47
C VAL A 192 -14.95 -12.67 16.66
N ASP A 193 -15.36 -13.10 17.84
CA ASP A 193 -15.07 -12.37 19.07
C ASP A 193 -13.56 -12.47 19.38
N MET A 194 -12.92 -11.33 19.63
CA MET A 194 -11.50 -11.27 19.99
C MET A 194 -11.30 -11.02 21.50
N GLY A 195 -12.38 -10.94 22.28
CA GLY A 195 -12.35 -10.49 23.66
C GLY A 195 -12.17 -8.97 23.77
N HIS A 196 -12.22 -8.45 25.01
CA HIS A 196 -12.00 -7.02 25.33
C HIS A 196 -12.85 -6.04 24.52
N SER A 197 -14.09 -6.42 24.21
CA SER A 197 -15.01 -5.64 23.37
C SER A 197 -14.47 -5.39 21.96
N ASN A 198 -13.66 -6.30 21.41
CA ASN A 198 -13.19 -6.25 20.04
C ASN A 198 -13.70 -7.44 19.24
N ARG A 199 -13.93 -7.26 17.94
CA ARG A 199 -14.26 -8.36 17.04
C ARG A 199 -13.56 -8.22 15.70
N LEU A 200 -13.17 -9.36 15.15
CA LEU A 200 -12.73 -9.47 13.76
C LEU A 200 -13.96 -9.66 12.88
N GLU A 201 -14.10 -8.82 11.86
CA GLU A 201 -15.09 -8.98 10.80
C GLU A 201 -14.40 -9.34 9.50
N VAL A 202 -14.80 -10.48 8.92
CA VAL A 202 -14.35 -10.90 7.59
C VAL A 202 -15.57 -11.00 6.69
N TYR A 203 -15.66 -10.16 5.67
CA TYR A 203 -16.80 -10.12 4.76
C TYR A 203 -16.40 -9.69 3.38
N TYR A 204 -17.28 -9.92 2.40
CA TYR A 204 -17.03 -9.43 1.04
C TYR A 204 -18.28 -8.81 0.42
N VAL A 205 -18.07 -7.75 -0.36
CA VAL A 205 -19.11 -6.96 -1.03
C VAL A 205 -18.80 -6.79 -2.52
N PRO A 206 -19.80 -6.54 -3.39
CA PRO A 206 -19.51 -6.27 -4.78
C PRO A 206 -18.62 -5.04 -4.94
N ALA A 207 -17.55 -5.12 -5.73
CA ALA A 207 -16.58 -4.02 -5.90
C ALA A 207 -17.24 -2.72 -6.37
N LYS A 208 -18.26 -2.82 -7.23
CA LYS A 208 -19.08 -1.68 -7.70
C LYS A 208 -19.76 -0.88 -6.58
N THR A 209 -19.98 -1.48 -5.42
CA THR A 209 -20.61 -0.83 -4.26
C THR A 209 -19.61 -0.16 -3.33
N HIS A 210 -18.30 -0.41 -3.52
CA HIS A 210 -17.26 0.14 -2.66
C HIS A 210 -17.04 1.64 -2.93
N ARG A 211 -16.79 2.47 -1.91
CA ARG A 211 -16.64 3.93 -2.08
C ARG A 211 -15.36 4.34 -2.79
N ASP A 212 -14.31 3.53 -2.65
CA ASP A 212 -13.01 3.77 -3.29
C ASP A 212 -13.09 3.51 -4.81
N PRO A 213 -12.84 4.51 -5.65
CA PRO A 213 -12.84 4.35 -7.10
C PRO A 213 -11.71 3.45 -7.63
N GLU A 214 -10.58 3.34 -6.92
CA GLU A 214 -9.46 2.47 -7.35
C GLU A 214 -9.87 0.99 -7.31
N LEU A 215 -10.67 0.61 -6.31
CA LEU A 215 -11.22 -0.75 -6.18
C LEU A 215 -12.27 -1.09 -7.25
N ARG A 216 -12.71 -0.12 -8.07
CA ARG A 216 -13.70 -0.32 -9.15
C ARG A 216 -13.06 -0.47 -10.53
N ARG A 217 -11.81 -0.04 -10.73
CA ARG A 217 -11.24 0.22 -12.07
C ARG A 217 -10.70 -1.01 -12.81
N ASN A 218 -10.49 -2.13 -12.11
CA ASN A 218 -9.65 -3.24 -12.63
C ASN A 218 -10.40 -4.57 -12.83
N GLY A 219 -11.71 -4.56 -13.13
CA GLY A 219 -12.46 -5.79 -13.42
C GLY A 219 -12.71 -6.73 -12.23
N TYR A 220 -12.30 -6.33 -11.01
CA TYR A 220 -12.64 -7.04 -9.78
C TYR A 220 -14.17 -7.06 -9.57
N LYS A 221 -14.69 -8.23 -9.19
CA LYS A 221 -16.13 -8.40 -8.93
C LYS A 221 -16.45 -8.18 -7.46
N TRP A 222 -15.54 -8.56 -6.59
CA TRP A 222 -15.72 -8.56 -5.14
C TRP A 222 -14.58 -7.83 -4.45
N VAL A 223 -14.84 -7.30 -3.26
CA VAL A 223 -13.82 -6.82 -2.34
C VAL A 223 -14.02 -7.56 -1.03
N LEU A 224 -13.05 -8.40 -0.67
CA LEU A 224 -12.95 -9.03 0.64
C LEU A 224 -12.33 -8.03 1.61
N THR A 225 -12.95 -7.87 2.77
CA THR A 225 -12.53 -6.97 3.83
C THR A 225 -12.32 -7.77 5.10
N MET A 226 -11.17 -7.59 5.72
CA MET A 226 -10.85 -8.06 7.06
C MET A 226 -10.61 -6.85 7.95
N ARG A 227 -11.37 -6.69 9.04
CA ARG A 227 -11.19 -5.53 9.92
C ARG A 227 -11.43 -5.85 11.38
N VAL A 228 -10.70 -5.16 12.26
CA VAL A 228 -10.90 -5.21 13.70
C VAL A 228 -11.72 -4.00 14.14
N VAL A 229 -12.86 -4.26 14.78
CA VAL A 229 -13.78 -3.21 15.24
C VAL A 229 -14.10 -3.38 16.72
N ARG A 230 -14.37 -2.27 17.40
CA ARG A 230 -14.88 -2.28 18.76
C ARG A 230 -16.37 -2.61 18.77
N VAL A 231 -16.76 -3.52 19.64
CA VAL A 231 -18.15 -3.82 19.99
C VAL A 231 -18.66 -2.61 20.78
N ARG A 232 -19.69 -1.95 20.23
CA ARG A 232 -20.44 -0.89 20.91
C ARG A 232 -21.56 -1.50 21.73
#